data_AF-A0A7C0Z0R8-F1
#
_entry.id   AF-A0A7C0Z0R8-F1
#
_cell.length_a   1.000
_cell.length_b   1.000
_cell.length_c   1.000
_cell.angle_alpha   90.00
_cell.angle_beta   90.00
_cell.angle_gamma   90.00
#
_symmetry.space_group_name_H-M   'P 1'
#
loop_
_entity.id
_entity.type
_entity.pdbx_description
1 polymer ?
#
loop_
_entity_poly.entity_id
_entity_poly.type
_entity_poly.pdbx_seq_one_letter_code
_entity_poly.pdbx_strand_id
1 'polypeptide(L)'
;MKTLLVISIIILFLAPASGYVGNTIFEKEEHGQKTIAEFNHTVEIAPGDDYYIHFSPSGIEEKQISYAHNLSQKAQAAIARSPLWLQRELAKQFYFLDERYADLLLNAEKKYVDEIAFSIAYSPVGAVPPPEVLYDNARFLYENDRFLDYVDIIDEGNGSDYYSTLEYKVLENGTEKKVICPPSIYYWFVVSPRVTIENATYVYGKFWREYVFNHNDIGYPLLKEKLSGIKYMWDCKSYRPPAHRTWNYSMSNHPTAVEAVNYWVGKTIPALATGDRPGQPNVVAHEHNGFCGEIHELSTAALRAALIPAVPINCLGEDHVWCEFWERGWHEFDEWWADGGGSIDNFDEYRYGWNKIMSALFALKGDSSIYDVTEHYIHEEDRGDVKV
;
A
#
# COMPACT_ATOMS: atom_id res chain seq x y z
N MET A 1 -56.08 -28.60 -0.58
CA MET A 1 -54.70 -29.00 -0.19
C MET A 1 -53.59 -28.38 -1.08
N LYS A 2 -53.81 -27.26 -1.78
CA LYS A 2 -52.75 -26.55 -2.54
C LYS A 2 -52.97 -25.03 -2.56
N THR A 3 -53.27 -24.42 -1.41
CA THR A 3 -53.38 -22.96 -1.29
C THR A 3 -53.03 -22.42 0.11
N LEU A 4 -52.66 -23.28 1.05
CA LEU A 4 -52.23 -22.89 2.41
C LEU A 4 -50.71 -23.02 2.63
N LEU A 5 -49.94 -23.41 1.60
CA LEU A 5 -48.48 -23.59 1.70
C LEU A 5 -47.66 -22.44 1.06
N VAL A 6 -48.31 -21.46 0.42
CA VAL A 6 -47.61 -20.38 -0.31
C VAL A 6 -47.51 -19.09 0.52
N ILE A 7 -48.29 -18.94 1.59
CA ILE A 7 -48.23 -17.74 2.45
C ILE A 7 -47.12 -17.85 3.52
N SER A 8 -46.63 -19.05 3.81
CA SER A 8 -45.60 -19.27 4.84
C SER A 8 -44.15 -19.05 4.38
N ILE A 9 -43.89 -18.77 3.10
CA ILE A 9 -42.53 -18.56 2.56
C ILE A 9 -42.22 -17.09 2.27
N ILE A 10 -43.22 -16.20 2.21
CA ILE A 10 -42.99 -14.77 1.89
C ILE A 10 -42.73 -13.91 3.15
N ILE A 11 -42.99 -14.41 4.35
CA ILE A 11 -42.73 -13.67 5.61
C ILE A 11 -41.28 -13.85 6.11
N LEU A 12 -40.49 -14.75 5.50
CA LEU A 12 -39.10 -15.03 5.90
C LEU A 12 -38.03 -14.17 5.20
N PHE A 13 -38.41 -13.27 4.28
CA PHE A 13 -37.44 -12.47 3.49
C PHE A 13 -37.61 -10.93 3.59
N LEU A 14 -38.45 -10.43 4.51
CA LEU A 14 -38.62 -8.98 4.73
C LEU A 14 -38.54 -8.59 6.22
N ALA A 15 -37.73 -9.30 7.01
CA ALA A 15 -37.30 -8.80 8.31
C ALA A 15 -35.93 -8.13 8.14
N PRO A 16 -35.75 -6.87 8.59
CA PRO A 16 -34.41 -6.31 8.71
C PRO A 16 -33.61 -7.25 9.61
N ALA A 17 -32.34 -7.47 9.27
CA ALA A 17 -31.37 -8.08 10.17
C ALA A 17 -31.08 -7.09 11.32
N SER A 18 -32.09 -6.80 12.14
CA SER A 18 -31.90 -6.28 13.48
C SER A 18 -31.30 -7.43 14.27
N GLY A 19 -30.00 -7.33 14.57
CA GLY A 19 -29.33 -8.23 15.49
C GLY A 19 -30.20 -8.43 16.72
N TYR A 20 -30.53 -9.68 17.02
CA TYR A 20 -31.04 -10.07 18.32
C TYR A 20 -29.94 -9.76 19.34
N VAL A 21 -29.94 -8.54 19.87
CA VAL A 21 -29.37 -8.27 21.19
C VAL A 21 -30.29 -8.99 22.16
N GLY A 22 -29.97 -10.25 22.45
CA GLY A 22 -30.59 -10.95 23.55
C GLY A 22 -30.38 -10.11 24.80
N ASN A 23 -31.47 -9.65 25.42
CA ASN A 23 -31.48 -9.20 26.80
C ASN A 23 -31.12 -10.41 27.70
N THR A 24 -29.85 -10.81 27.68
CA THR A 24 -29.24 -11.50 28.81
C THR A 24 -29.03 -10.44 29.88
N ILE A 25 -29.93 -10.46 30.87
CA ILE A 25 -29.69 -9.82 32.16
C ILE A 25 -28.47 -10.54 32.76
N PHE A 26 -27.28 -9.98 32.57
CA PHE A 26 -26.10 -10.36 33.34
C PHE A 26 -26.27 -9.76 34.74
N GLU A 27 -27.10 -10.39 35.58
CA GLU A 27 -26.96 -10.21 37.03
C GLU A 27 -25.71 -10.97 37.47
N LYS A 28 -24.56 -10.33 37.30
CA LYS A 28 -23.34 -10.69 37.99
C LYS A 28 -23.18 -9.68 39.12
N GLU A 29 -23.71 -10.01 40.30
CA GLU A 29 -23.35 -9.31 41.53
C GLU A 29 -21.85 -9.53 41.80
N GLU A 30 -20.99 -8.66 41.24
CA GLU A 30 -19.64 -8.48 41.73
C GLU A 30 -19.70 -7.52 42.92
N HIS A 31 -19.60 -8.11 44.12
CA HIS A 31 -19.43 -7.40 45.38
C HIS A 31 -18.35 -6.31 45.25
N GLY A 32 -18.78 -5.05 45.14
CA GLY A 32 -17.90 -3.87 45.17
C GLY A 32 -18.19 -2.82 44.09
N GLN A 33 -18.92 -3.14 43.02
CA GLN A 33 -19.30 -2.16 42.00
C GLN A 33 -20.80 -1.88 42.04
N LYS A 34 -21.17 -0.61 42.25
CA LYS A 34 -22.56 -0.13 42.19
C LYS A 34 -22.77 0.56 40.85
N THR A 35 -23.65 0.03 40.01
CA THR A 35 -24.11 0.72 38.79
C THR A 35 -24.73 2.05 39.19
N ILE A 36 -24.16 3.16 38.68
CA ILE A 36 -24.61 4.53 39.02
C ILE A 36 -25.71 4.99 38.06
N ALA A 37 -25.66 4.58 36.79
CA ALA A 37 -26.69 4.83 35.78
C ALA A 37 -26.54 3.85 34.61
N GLU A 38 -27.65 3.58 33.92
CA GLU A 38 -27.70 2.82 32.66
C GLU A 38 -28.47 3.66 31.64
N PHE A 39 -27.97 3.71 30.41
CA PHE A 39 -28.55 4.50 29.32
C PHE A 39 -28.63 3.64 28.06
N ASN A 40 -29.70 3.77 27.30
CA ASN A 40 -29.86 3.13 25.99
C ASN A 40 -30.19 4.20 24.95
N HIS A 41 -29.44 4.21 23.85
CA HIS A 41 -29.57 5.19 22.78
C HIS A 41 -29.37 4.49 21.43
N THR A 42 -30.15 4.90 20.42
CA THR A 42 -30.05 4.39 19.05
C THR A 42 -29.94 5.58 18.12
N VAL A 43 -28.86 5.61 17.33
CA VAL A 43 -28.62 6.65 16.32
C VAL A 43 -28.30 5.99 14.99
N GLU A 44 -28.79 6.60 13.91
CA GLU A 44 -28.39 6.27 12.55
C GLU A 44 -27.26 7.22 12.14
N ILE A 45 -26.10 6.66 11.82
CA ILE A 45 -24.92 7.42 11.39
C ILE A 45 -24.81 7.22 9.88
N ALA A 46 -24.99 8.29 9.11
CA ALA A 46 -24.84 8.23 7.67
C ALA A 46 -23.37 7.93 7.29
N PRO A 47 -23.11 7.31 6.11
CA PRO A 47 -21.75 7.10 5.65
C PRO A 47 -20.95 8.41 5.62
N GLY A 48 -19.88 8.48 6.42
CA GLY A 48 -19.00 9.65 6.49
C GLY A 48 -19.29 10.61 7.65
N ASP A 49 -20.41 10.45 8.36
CA ASP A 49 -20.72 11.24 9.55
C ASP A 49 -20.03 10.68 10.80
N ASP A 50 -19.77 11.57 11.75
CA ASP A 50 -19.27 11.21 13.08
C ASP A 50 -20.34 11.51 14.14
N TYR A 51 -20.40 10.62 15.13
CA TYR A 51 -21.28 10.76 16.28
C TYR A 51 -20.47 10.74 17.57
N TYR A 52 -20.67 11.76 18.41
CA TYR A 52 -19.97 11.91 19.67
C TYR A 52 -20.92 11.65 20.84
N ILE A 53 -20.52 10.74 21.73
CA ILE A 53 -21.22 10.45 22.98
C ILE A 53 -20.31 10.89 24.14
N HIS A 54 -20.74 11.91 24.89
CA HIS A 54 -20.05 12.33 26.10
C HIS A 54 -20.75 11.81 27.35
N PHE A 55 -20.02 11.11 28.21
CA PHE A 55 -20.52 10.72 29.52
C PHE A 55 -20.14 11.77 30.56
N SER A 56 -21.14 12.44 31.12
CA SER A 56 -20.97 13.40 32.22
C SER A 56 -21.67 12.89 33.49
N PRO A 57 -21.30 13.40 34.68
CA PRO A 57 -22.06 13.12 35.92
C PRO A 57 -23.53 13.55 35.86
N SER A 58 -23.90 14.46 34.95
CA SER A 58 -25.26 14.96 34.72
C SER A 58 -26.07 14.16 33.68
N GLY A 59 -25.47 13.17 33.01
CA GLY A 59 -26.11 12.35 31.97
C GLY A 59 -25.27 12.24 30.69
N ILE A 60 -25.92 11.84 29.60
CA ILE A 60 -25.32 11.77 28.26
C ILE A 60 -25.55 13.10 27.53
N GLU A 61 -24.49 13.70 27.00
CA GLU A 61 -24.60 14.78 26.02
C GLU A 61 -24.31 14.25 24.62
N GLU A 62 -25.21 14.59 23.69
CA GLU A 62 -25.17 14.21 22.28
C GLU A 62 -25.07 15.48 21.43
N LYS A 63 -24.04 15.56 20.57
CA LYS A 63 -23.90 16.64 19.59
C LYS A 63 -23.31 16.07 18.31
N GLN A 64 -23.85 16.50 17.18
CA GLN A 64 -23.18 16.35 15.89
C GLN A 64 -22.07 17.41 15.84
N ILE A 65 -20.82 16.96 15.81
CA ILE A 65 -19.67 17.85 15.82
C ILE A 65 -18.72 17.43 14.68
N SER A 66 -18.20 18.40 13.92
CA SER A 66 -17.20 18.14 12.89
C SER A 66 -15.99 17.40 13.48
N TYR A 67 -15.44 16.40 12.78
CA TYR A 67 -14.22 15.70 13.18
C TYR A 67 -13.04 16.62 13.52
N ALA A 68 -13.00 17.83 12.95
CA ALA A 68 -11.92 18.79 13.14
C ALA A 68 -12.20 19.85 14.23
N HIS A 69 -13.32 19.78 14.95
CA HIS A 69 -13.78 20.87 15.83
C HIS A 69 -12.82 21.23 16.96
N ASN A 70 -12.09 20.25 17.51
CA ASN A 70 -11.13 20.47 18.59
C ASN A 70 -9.71 20.76 18.07
N LEU A 71 -9.51 20.77 16.77
CA LEU A 71 -8.21 21.06 16.16
C LEU A 71 -8.00 22.57 16.03
N SER A 72 -6.74 22.99 15.90
CA SER A 72 -6.40 24.40 15.67
C SER A 72 -7.00 24.89 14.34
N GLN A 73 -7.24 26.20 14.23
CA GLN A 73 -7.73 26.81 12.98
C GLN A 73 -6.82 26.49 11.78
N LYS A 74 -5.51 26.41 12.03
CA LYS A 74 -4.52 26.05 11.01
C LYS A 74 -4.69 24.60 10.55
N ALA A 75 -4.87 23.65 11.48
CA ALA A 75 -5.14 22.25 11.14
C ALA A 75 -6.47 22.10 10.40
N GLN A 76 -7.52 22.81 10.82
CA GLN A 76 -8.81 22.83 10.12
C GLN A 76 -8.67 23.33 8.67
N ALA A 77 -7.91 24.40 8.46
CA ALA A 77 -7.64 24.93 7.11
C ALA A 77 -6.83 23.96 6.25
N ALA A 78 -5.84 23.27 6.83
CA ALA A 78 -5.06 22.24 6.15
C ALA A 78 -5.94 21.05 5.73
N ILE A 79 -6.82 20.57 6.62
CA ILE A 79 -7.78 19.50 6.32
C ILE A 79 -8.74 19.92 5.20
N ALA A 80 -9.28 21.14 5.25
CA ALA A 80 -10.20 21.65 4.24
C ALA A 80 -9.57 21.82 2.85
N ARG A 81 -8.24 21.98 2.77
CA ARG A 81 -7.49 22.06 1.51
C ARG A 81 -7.33 20.68 0.84
N SER A 82 -7.34 19.61 1.64
CA SER A 82 -7.18 18.23 1.19
C SER A 82 -8.48 17.66 0.58
N PRO A 83 -8.39 16.60 -0.24
CA PRO A 83 -9.56 15.93 -0.79
C PRO A 83 -10.53 15.44 0.29
N LEU A 84 -11.84 15.51 0.01
CA LEU A 84 -12.90 15.17 0.95
C LEU A 84 -12.72 13.75 1.53
N TRP A 85 -12.35 12.80 0.67
CA TRP A 85 -12.16 11.39 1.03
C TRP A 85 -10.99 11.15 1.99
N LEU A 86 -10.08 12.12 2.17
CA LEU A 86 -8.97 12.08 3.12
C LEU A 86 -9.25 12.80 4.44
N GLN A 87 -10.19 13.73 4.46
CA GLN A 87 -10.30 14.71 5.55
C GLN A 87 -10.53 14.09 6.91
N ARG A 88 -11.36 13.03 6.98
CA ARG A 88 -11.67 12.36 8.25
C ARG A 88 -10.44 11.67 8.85
N GLU A 89 -9.74 10.86 8.05
CA GLU A 89 -8.54 10.15 8.53
C GLU A 89 -7.39 11.12 8.81
N LEU A 90 -7.26 12.17 8.00
CA LEU A 90 -6.31 13.24 8.25
C LEU A 90 -6.60 13.99 9.56
N ALA A 91 -7.87 14.27 9.87
CA ALA A 91 -8.27 14.90 11.12
C ALA A 91 -7.91 14.05 12.33
N LYS A 92 -8.06 12.72 12.26
CA LYS A 92 -7.63 11.80 13.33
C LYS A 92 -6.14 11.93 13.61
N GLN A 93 -5.32 12.04 12.57
CA GLN A 93 -3.87 12.21 12.74
C GLN A 93 -3.51 13.55 13.39
N PHE A 94 -4.19 14.64 13.02
CA PHE A 94 -3.91 15.97 13.58
C PHE A 94 -4.10 16.10 15.09
N TYR A 95 -4.78 15.15 15.76
CA TYR A 95 -4.79 15.08 17.23
C TYR A 95 -3.43 14.74 17.85
N PHE A 96 -2.53 14.12 17.08
CA PHE A 96 -1.21 13.66 17.52
C PHE A 96 -0.05 14.41 16.86
N LEU A 97 -0.34 15.29 15.90
CA LEU A 97 0.66 16.00 15.11
C LEU A 97 0.82 17.46 15.52
N ASP A 98 2.03 17.98 15.33
CA ASP A 98 2.31 19.41 15.51
C ASP A 98 1.92 20.24 14.28
N GLU A 99 1.98 21.58 14.41
CA GLU A 99 1.54 22.49 13.36
C GLU A 99 2.34 22.41 12.04
N ARG A 100 3.55 21.82 12.03
CA ARG A 100 4.38 21.75 10.81
C ARG A 100 3.71 20.94 9.71
N TYR A 101 2.89 19.95 10.06
CA TYR A 101 2.12 19.16 9.10
C TYR A 101 0.99 19.97 8.45
N ALA A 102 0.37 20.89 9.20
CA ALA A 102 -0.61 21.81 8.66
C ALA A 102 0.06 22.84 7.74
N ASP A 103 1.22 23.36 8.16
CA ASP A 103 2.03 24.27 7.33
C ASP A 103 2.48 23.60 6.02
N LEU A 104 2.86 22.32 6.05
CA LEU A 104 3.19 21.55 4.86
C LEU A 104 2.04 21.54 3.85
N LEU A 105 0.85 21.10 4.27
CA LEU A 105 -0.32 21.02 3.38
C LEU A 105 -0.75 22.38 2.83
N LEU A 106 -0.71 23.43 3.66
CA LEU A 106 -1.11 24.78 3.26
C LEU A 106 -0.15 25.40 2.24
N ASN A 107 1.15 25.09 2.34
CA ASN A 107 2.20 25.67 1.49
C ASN A 107 2.55 24.81 0.27
N ALA A 108 2.21 23.51 0.26
CA ALA A 108 2.48 22.63 -0.87
C ALA A 108 1.74 23.05 -2.15
N GLU A 109 2.36 22.82 -3.31
CA GLU A 109 1.69 22.95 -4.61
C GLU A 109 0.47 22.03 -4.68
N LYS A 110 -0.60 22.48 -5.37
CA LYS A 110 -1.89 21.78 -5.36
C LYS A 110 -1.80 20.31 -5.77
N LYS A 111 -0.97 20.01 -6.77
CA LYS A 111 -0.69 18.67 -7.30
C LYS A 111 0.04 17.72 -6.32
N TYR A 112 0.46 18.19 -5.16
CA TYR A 112 1.10 17.33 -4.14
C TYR A 112 0.21 17.11 -2.92
N VAL A 113 -0.91 17.84 -2.83
CA VAL A 113 -1.68 17.95 -1.59
C VAL A 113 -2.33 16.61 -1.23
N ASP A 114 -2.87 15.90 -2.20
CA ASP A 114 -3.50 14.60 -2.01
C ASP A 114 -2.50 13.51 -1.65
N GLU A 115 -1.33 13.42 -2.28
CA GLU A 115 -0.32 12.44 -1.86
C GLU A 115 0.25 12.71 -0.47
N ILE A 116 0.50 13.99 -0.14
CA ILE A 116 0.95 14.38 1.20
C ILE A 116 -0.14 14.07 2.22
N ALA A 117 -1.39 14.46 1.95
CA ALA A 117 -2.51 14.21 2.85
C ALA A 117 -2.77 12.71 3.05
N PHE A 118 -2.69 11.91 1.98
CA PHE A 118 -2.79 10.45 2.06
C PHE A 118 -1.68 9.86 2.93
N SER A 119 -0.44 10.28 2.68
CA SER A 119 0.74 9.81 3.43
C SER A 119 0.63 10.15 4.92
N ILE A 120 0.08 11.31 5.29
CA ILE A 120 -0.20 11.65 6.69
C ILE A 120 -1.32 10.76 7.23
N ALA A 121 -2.48 10.75 6.55
CA ALA A 121 -3.70 10.08 6.99
C ALA A 121 -3.48 8.58 7.27
N TYR A 122 -2.75 7.90 6.39
CA TYR A 122 -2.58 6.44 6.40
C TYR A 122 -1.18 5.99 6.83
N SER A 123 -0.40 6.85 7.50
CA SER A 123 0.75 6.39 8.28
C SER A 123 0.30 5.83 9.63
N PRO A 124 1.01 4.86 10.24
CA PRO A 124 0.68 4.42 11.58
C PRO A 124 0.78 5.55 12.59
N VAL A 125 -0.15 5.58 13.54
CA VAL A 125 -0.15 6.58 14.61
C VAL A 125 1.17 6.54 15.38
N GLY A 126 1.81 7.71 15.55
CA GLY A 126 3.12 7.82 16.18
C GLY A 126 4.32 7.50 15.28
N ALA A 127 4.09 7.12 14.01
CA ALA A 127 5.13 6.85 13.03
C ALA A 127 4.89 7.61 11.70
N VAL A 128 4.23 8.77 11.77
CA VAL A 128 4.07 9.67 10.62
C VAL A 128 5.44 10.23 10.22
N PRO A 129 5.85 10.13 8.94
CA PRO A 129 7.15 10.63 8.49
C PRO A 129 7.29 12.14 8.68
N PRO A 130 8.51 12.67 8.88
CA PRO A 130 8.74 14.11 8.98
C PRO A 130 8.20 14.89 7.77
N PRO A 131 7.74 16.15 7.95
CA PRO A 131 7.15 16.94 6.86
C PRO A 131 8.02 17.05 5.60
N GLU A 132 9.33 17.17 5.76
CA GLU A 132 10.30 17.22 4.67
C GLU A 132 10.36 15.91 3.86
N VAL A 133 10.28 14.76 4.54
CA VAL A 133 10.20 13.44 3.89
C VAL A 133 8.90 13.29 3.13
N LEU A 134 7.78 13.74 3.71
CA LEU A 134 6.47 13.71 3.05
C LEU A 134 6.45 14.58 1.78
N TYR A 135 7.04 15.77 1.86
CA TYR A 135 7.17 16.67 0.72
C TYR A 135 8.01 16.03 -0.40
N ASP A 136 9.18 15.49 -0.07
CA ASP A 136 10.05 14.86 -1.07
C ASP A 136 9.44 13.59 -1.65
N ASN A 137 8.72 12.80 -0.83
CA ASN A 137 7.99 11.64 -1.31
C ASN A 137 7.01 12.03 -2.44
N ALA A 138 6.16 13.05 -2.20
CA ALA A 138 5.21 13.52 -3.21
C ALA A 138 5.91 14.18 -4.40
N ARG A 139 6.88 15.05 -4.16
CA ARG A 139 7.61 15.75 -5.23
C ARG A 139 8.31 14.77 -6.18
N PHE A 140 8.95 13.73 -5.66
CA PHE A 140 9.67 12.76 -6.49
C PHE A 140 8.75 11.80 -7.27
N LEU A 141 7.47 11.67 -6.93
CA LEU A 141 6.50 10.99 -7.81
C LEU A 141 6.45 11.71 -9.16
N TYR A 142 6.20 13.02 -9.13
CA TYR A 142 6.07 13.85 -10.33
C TYR A 142 7.41 14.14 -11.03
N GLU A 143 8.53 14.19 -10.31
CA GLU A 143 9.84 14.30 -10.96
C GLU A 143 10.22 13.01 -11.69
N ASN A 144 9.85 11.84 -11.16
CA ASN A 144 10.07 10.56 -11.82
C ASN A 144 9.12 10.39 -13.02
N ASP A 145 7.84 10.74 -12.85
CA ASP A 145 6.82 10.76 -13.91
C ASP A 145 7.32 11.46 -15.19
N ARG A 146 7.84 12.69 -15.05
CA ARG A 146 8.37 13.49 -16.16
C ARG A 146 9.52 12.84 -16.95
N PHE A 147 10.12 11.79 -16.41
CA PHE A 147 11.22 11.07 -17.03
C PHE A 147 10.79 9.74 -17.67
N LEU A 148 9.66 9.17 -17.27
CA LEU A 148 9.23 7.83 -17.68
C LEU A 148 8.30 7.92 -18.90
N ASP A 149 8.60 7.18 -19.97
CA ASP A 149 7.82 7.25 -21.22
C ASP A 149 6.58 6.34 -21.24
N TYR A 150 6.51 5.37 -20.33
CA TYR A 150 5.48 4.33 -20.28
C TYR A 150 4.33 4.63 -19.32
N VAL A 151 4.43 5.68 -18.52
CA VAL A 151 3.47 6.01 -17.46
C VAL A 151 3.30 7.52 -17.36
N ASP A 152 2.09 7.95 -17.07
CA ASP A 152 1.75 9.33 -16.73
C ASP A 152 0.97 9.34 -15.39
N ILE A 153 1.32 10.24 -14.47
CA ILE A 153 0.42 10.61 -13.35
C ILE A 153 -0.67 11.52 -13.91
N ILE A 154 -1.93 11.11 -13.74
CA ILE A 154 -3.09 11.88 -14.17
C ILE A 154 -3.87 12.39 -12.94
N ASP A 155 -4.18 13.68 -12.95
CA ASP A 155 -4.99 14.35 -11.93
C ASP A 155 -6.43 14.48 -12.42
N GLU A 156 -7.37 13.88 -11.69
CA GLU A 156 -8.79 13.82 -12.04
C GLU A 156 -9.67 14.47 -10.98
N GLY A 157 -10.86 14.88 -11.40
CA GLY A 157 -11.87 15.49 -10.53
C GLY A 157 -11.75 17.01 -10.37
N ASN A 158 -12.80 17.61 -9.80
CA ASN A 158 -12.90 19.06 -9.59
C ASN A 158 -13.22 19.36 -8.11
N GLY A 159 -12.75 20.51 -7.61
CA GLY A 159 -13.09 20.96 -6.26
C GLY A 159 -12.46 20.09 -5.16
N SER A 160 -13.29 19.48 -4.31
CA SER A 160 -12.86 18.67 -3.15
C SER A 160 -12.74 17.18 -3.44
N ASP A 161 -13.23 16.69 -4.57
CA ASP A 161 -13.31 15.26 -4.88
C ASP A 161 -12.20 14.82 -5.84
N TYR A 162 -11.15 15.64 -5.96
CA TYR A 162 -10.03 15.36 -6.82
C TYR A 162 -9.15 14.23 -6.26
N TYR A 163 -8.46 13.55 -7.18
CA TYR A 163 -7.49 12.51 -6.89
C TYR A 163 -6.51 12.36 -8.06
N SER A 164 -5.30 11.93 -7.76
CA SER A 164 -4.37 11.43 -8.78
C SER A 164 -4.43 9.90 -8.94
N THR A 165 -4.03 9.43 -10.12
CA THR A 165 -3.74 8.01 -10.40
C THR A 165 -2.75 7.87 -11.55
N LEU A 166 -2.50 6.65 -12.03
CA LEU A 166 -1.54 6.36 -13.09
C LEU A 166 -2.23 5.86 -14.37
N GLU A 167 -1.78 6.32 -15.53
CA GLU A 167 -2.07 5.72 -16.84
C GLU A 167 -0.79 5.07 -17.40
N TYR A 168 -0.81 3.75 -17.65
CA TYR A 168 0.34 3.03 -18.22
C TYR A 168 0.11 2.63 -19.68
N LYS A 169 1.20 2.47 -20.41
CA LYS A 169 1.26 1.73 -21.67
C LYS A 169 1.74 0.31 -21.43
N VAL A 170 0.98 -0.69 -21.87
CA VAL A 170 1.36 -2.11 -21.82
C VAL A 170 1.34 -2.71 -23.23
N LEU A 171 2.13 -3.76 -23.45
CA LEU A 171 2.21 -4.47 -24.72
C LEU A 171 1.48 -5.80 -24.63
N GLU A 172 0.18 -5.82 -24.91
CA GLU A 172 -0.65 -7.01 -24.82
C GLU A 172 -0.76 -7.68 -26.20
N ASN A 173 -0.24 -8.90 -26.36
CA ASN A 173 -0.27 -9.65 -27.62
C ASN A 173 0.29 -8.86 -28.83
N GLY A 174 1.35 -8.08 -28.60
CA GLY A 174 1.97 -7.23 -29.62
C GLY A 174 1.22 -5.93 -29.93
N THR A 175 0.15 -5.64 -29.19
CA THR A 175 -0.65 -4.41 -29.34
C THR A 175 -0.47 -3.51 -28.12
N GLU A 176 -0.19 -2.24 -28.35
CA GLU A 176 -0.16 -1.25 -27.27
C GLU A 176 -1.57 -1.04 -26.69
N LYS A 177 -1.67 -1.07 -25.36
CA LYS A 177 -2.87 -0.75 -24.60
C LYS A 177 -2.56 0.30 -23.56
N LYS A 178 -3.50 1.22 -23.36
CA LYS A 178 -3.49 2.13 -22.22
C LYS A 178 -4.33 1.53 -21.10
N VAL A 179 -3.80 1.55 -19.88
CA VAL A 179 -4.44 1.00 -18.68
C VAL A 179 -4.44 2.06 -17.59
N ILE A 180 -5.62 2.35 -17.05
CA ILE A 180 -5.79 3.27 -15.92
C ILE A 180 -5.73 2.44 -14.63
N CYS A 181 -4.81 2.82 -13.74
CA CYS A 181 -4.68 2.27 -12.41
C CYS A 181 -5.88 2.71 -11.53
N PRO A 182 -6.49 1.83 -10.72
CA PRO A 182 -7.41 2.25 -9.69
C PRO A 182 -6.72 3.23 -8.72
N PRO A 183 -7.33 4.37 -8.37
CA PRO A 183 -6.70 5.35 -7.49
C PRO A 183 -6.25 4.75 -6.15
N SER A 184 -7.05 3.83 -5.59
CA SER A 184 -6.66 3.12 -4.36
C SER A 184 -5.36 2.35 -4.50
N ILE A 185 -5.09 1.75 -5.65
CA ILE A 185 -3.83 1.03 -5.92
C ILE A 185 -2.67 2.02 -5.99
N TYR A 186 -2.84 3.14 -6.69
CA TYR A 186 -1.84 4.21 -6.74
C TYR A 186 -1.46 4.71 -5.34
N TYR A 187 -2.44 5.09 -4.52
CA TYR A 187 -2.15 5.64 -3.21
C TYR A 187 -1.49 4.63 -2.27
N TRP A 188 -2.02 3.41 -2.18
CA TRP A 188 -1.48 2.41 -1.26
C TRP A 188 -0.13 1.85 -1.68
N PHE A 189 0.09 1.67 -2.98
CA PHE A 189 1.20 0.86 -3.49
C PHE A 189 2.16 1.61 -4.39
N VAL A 190 1.99 2.94 -4.54
CA VAL A 190 2.99 3.83 -5.13
C VAL A 190 3.28 5.01 -4.20
N VAL A 191 2.25 5.71 -3.73
CA VAL A 191 2.39 6.94 -2.93
C VAL A 191 2.92 6.67 -1.52
N SER A 192 2.49 5.58 -0.89
CA SER A 192 2.83 5.31 0.51
C SER A 192 4.34 5.44 0.78
N PRO A 193 4.76 6.23 1.79
CA PRO A 193 6.17 6.54 2.03
C PRO A 193 6.94 5.37 2.65
N ARG A 194 6.23 4.38 3.19
CA ARG A 194 6.81 3.15 3.74
C ARG A 194 6.75 2.03 2.72
N VAL A 195 7.87 1.36 2.52
CA VAL A 195 8.04 0.25 1.58
C VAL A 195 7.58 -1.05 2.24
N THR A 196 8.16 -1.41 3.38
CA THR A 196 7.75 -2.57 4.20
C THR A 196 7.36 -2.14 5.63
N ILE A 197 8.27 -2.29 6.60
CA ILE A 197 8.08 -2.01 8.03
C ILE A 197 9.03 -0.93 8.56
N GLU A 198 9.89 -0.39 7.69
CA GLU A 198 10.90 0.59 8.03
C GLU A 198 10.27 1.96 8.35
N ASN A 199 10.99 2.76 9.13
CA ASN A 199 10.61 4.16 9.30
C ASN A 199 11.02 4.94 8.05
N ALA A 200 10.07 5.60 7.39
CA ALA A 200 10.36 6.50 6.29
C ALA A 200 11.11 7.73 6.80
N THR A 201 12.41 7.77 6.55
CA THR A 201 13.33 8.81 7.03
C THR A 201 14.37 9.12 5.96
N TYR A 202 15.16 10.16 6.19
CA TYR A 202 16.34 10.41 5.38
C TYR A 202 17.50 9.52 5.80
N VAL A 203 18.14 8.93 4.79
CA VAL A 203 19.41 8.21 4.92
C VAL A 203 20.37 8.76 3.87
N TYR A 204 21.60 9.02 4.28
CA TYR A 204 22.60 9.71 3.43
C TYR A 204 22.09 11.07 2.90
N GLY A 205 21.23 11.74 3.67
CA GLY A 205 20.64 13.03 3.31
C GLY A 205 19.57 12.97 2.22
N LYS A 206 19.07 11.78 1.86
CA LYS A 206 18.06 11.58 0.81
C LYS A 206 16.95 10.65 1.28
N PHE A 207 15.75 10.85 0.76
CA PHE A 207 14.66 9.88 0.92
C PHE A 207 14.81 8.74 -0.09
N TRP A 208 14.31 7.55 0.22
CA TRP A 208 14.54 6.37 -0.62
C TRP A 208 14.05 6.54 -2.06
N ARG A 209 12.90 7.20 -2.27
CA ARG A 209 12.34 7.38 -3.61
C ARG A 209 13.28 8.18 -4.51
N GLU A 210 13.91 9.20 -3.95
CA GLU A 210 14.95 9.96 -4.62
C GLU A 210 16.20 9.11 -4.87
N TYR A 211 16.68 8.45 -3.81
CA TYR A 211 17.96 7.74 -3.79
C TYR A 211 17.95 6.59 -4.80
N VAL A 212 16.97 5.70 -4.69
CA VAL A 212 16.83 4.52 -5.56
C VAL A 212 16.71 4.92 -7.03
N PHE A 213 16.03 6.03 -7.33
CA PHE A 213 15.86 6.46 -8.71
C PHE A 213 17.10 7.18 -9.28
N ASN A 214 17.71 8.09 -8.51
CA ASN A 214 18.69 9.06 -9.01
C ASN A 214 20.14 8.80 -8.56
N HIS A 215 20.41 7.77 -7.76
CA HIS A 215 21.76 7.47 -7.25
C HIS A 215 22.21 6.07 -7.67
N ASN A 216 23.52 5.95 -7.94
CA ASN A 216 24.23 4.69 -8.03
C ASN A 216 25.65 4.85 -7.50
N ASP A 217 26.19 3.79 -6.92
CA ASP A 217 27.60 3.74 -6.59
C ASP A 217 28.43 3.33 -7.81
N ILE A 218 29.72 3.69 -7.80
CA ILE A 218 30.62 3.44 -8.93
C ILE A 218 30.67 1.95 -9.23
N GLY A 219 30.31 1.58 -10.46
CA GLY A 219 30.28 0.18 -10.92
C GLY A 219 28.90 -0.47 -10.90
N TYR A 220 27.90 0.19 -10.31
CA TYR A 220 26.52 -0.29 -10.24
C TYR A 220 25.61 0.49 -11.20
N PRO A 221 24.53 -0.12 -11.74
CA PRO A 221 23.65 0.57 -12.68
C PRO A 221 22.81 1.65 -11.99
N LEU A 222 22.51 2.73 -12.69
CA LEU A 222 21.55 3.74 -12.26
C LEU A 222 20.14 3.37 -12.75
N LEU A 223 19.15 3.32 -11.85
CA LEU A 223 17.78 2.90 -12.19
C LEU A 223 17.17 3.81 -13.26
N LYS A 224 17.28 5.13 -13.08
CA LYS A 224 16.83 6.13 -14.06
C LYS A 224 17.39 5.87 -15.46
N GLU A 225 18.67 5.53 -15.59
CA GLU A 225 19.24 5.22 -16.91
C GLU A 225 18.65 3.95 -17.53
N LYS A 226 18.33 2.94 -16.71
CA LYS A 226 17.71 1.69 -17.18
C LYS A 226 16.27 1.88 -17.63
N LEU A 227 15.54 2.79 -17.01
CA LEU A 227 14.16 3.10 -17.38
C LEU A 227 14.04 4.05 -18.58
N SER A 228 15.12 4.77 -18.94
CA SER A 228 15.11 5.76 -20.01
C SER A 228 14.76 5.14 -21.37
N GLY A 229 13.77 5.70 -22.05
CA GLY A 229 13.36 5.26 -23.40
C GLY A 229 12.52 3.98 -23.44
N ILE A 230 12.18 3.39 -22.29
CA ILE A 230 11.29 2.22 -22.23
C ILE A 230 9.85 2.68 -22.45
N LYS A 231 9.20 2.09 -23.45
CA LYS A 231 7.85 2.50 -23.89
C LYS A 231 6.70 1.81 -23.17
N TYR A 232 6.95 0.64 -22.61
CA TYR A 232 5.91 -0.20 -22.03
C TYR A 232 6.27 -0.57 -20.60
N MET A 233 5.29 -0.49 -19.70
CA MET A 233 5.44 -0.92 -18.32
C MET A 233 5.67 -2.44 -18.26
N TRP A 234 4.84 -3.22 -18.97
CA TRP A 234 4.88 -4.68 -19.03
C TRP A 234 4.40 -5.19 -20.38
N ASP A 235 4.81 -6.42 -20.76
CA ASP A 235 4.44 -7.08 -22.02
C ASP A 235 3.45 -8.24 -21.83
N CYS A 236 2.81 -8.30 -20.66
CA CYS A 236 1.79 -9.29 -20.31
C CYS A 236 2.25 -10.75 -20.48
N LYS A 237 3.52 -11.02 -20.17
CA LYS A 237 4.11 -12.36 -20.22
C LYS A 237 4.70 -12.74 -18.87
N SER A 238 4.48 -14.00 -18.53
CA SER A 238 5.19 -14.70 -17.47
C SER A 238 6.53 -15.23 -17.98
N TYR A 239 7.59 -15.07 -17.19
CA TYR A 239 8.92 -15.55 -17.56
C TYR A 239 9.84 -15.69 -16.34
N ARG A 240 10.96 -16.40 -16.53
CA ARG A 240 12.03 -16.55 -15.54
C ARG A 240 13.30 -15.90 -16.08
N PRO A 241 13.64 -14.67 -15.66
CA PRO A 241 14.91 -14.07 -16.02
C PRO A 241 16.07 -15.00 -15.61
N PRO A 242 17.03 -15.28 -16.50
CA PRO A 242 18.13 -16.17 -16.17
C PRO A 242 19.17 -15.47 -15.29
N ALA A 243 19.93 -16.29 -14.55
CA ALA A 243 21.08 -15.84 -13.78
C ALA A 243 22.08 -15.07 -14.65
N HIS A 244 22.65 -14.00 -14.08
CA HIS A 244 23.72 -13.22 -14.71
C HIS A 244 23.38 -12.65 -16.10
N ARG A 245 22.09 -12.43 -16.38
CA ARG A 245 21.64 -11.85 -17.65
C ARG A 245 22.29 -10.50 -17.93
N THR A 246 22.52 -10.21 -19.21
CA THR A 246 23.03 -8.90 -19.64
C THR A 246 21.89 -7.95 -19.95
N TRP A 247 22.13 -6.64 -19.92
CA TRP A 247 21.13 -5.65 -20.32
C TRP A 247 20.56 -5.91 -21.72
N ASN A 248 21.41 -6.31 -22.67
CA ASN A 248 20.98 -6.65 -24.03
C ASN A 248 20.05 -7.85 -24.05
N TYR A 249 20.29 -8.86 -23.21
CA TYR A 249 19.37 -9.99 -23.07
C TYR A 249 18.00 -9.49 -22.60
N SER A 250 17.97 -8.74 -21.49
CA SER A 250 16.75 -8.21 -20.90
C SER A 250 15.92 -7.45 -21.93
N MET A 251 16.51 -6.43 -22.58
CA MET A 251 15.79 -5.58 -23.54
C MET A 251 15.49 -6.27 -24.88
N SER A 252 16.17 -7.36 -25.24
CA SER A 252 15.83 -8.13 -26.45
C SER A 252 14.65 -9.08 -26.22
N ASN A 253 14.43 -9.54 -24.99
CA ASN A 253 13.37 -10.51 -24.68
C ASN A 253 12.12 -9.82 -24.10
N HIS A 254 12.33 -8.88 -23.16
CA HIS A 254 11.28 -8.14 -22.45
C HIS A 254 11.69 -6.66 -22.34
N PRO A 255 11.48 -5.84 -23.40
CA PRO A 255 11.78 -4.40 -23.39
C PRO A 255 10.76 -3.60 -22.57
N THR A 256 10.66 -3.90 -21.27
CA THR A 256 9.63 -3.41 -20.36
C THR A 256 10.23 -2.81 -19.09
N ALA A 257 9.47 -1.96 -18.41
CA ALA A 257 9.90 -1.34 -17.17
C ALA A 257 10.03 -2.37 -16.04
N VAL A 258 9.10 -3.35 -15.98
CA VAL A 258 9.16 -4.49 -15.06
C VAL A 258 10.50 -5.23 -15.20
N GLU A 259 10.91 -5.59 -16.43
CA GLU A 259 12.20 -6.25 -16.64
C GLU A 259 13.39 -5.34 -16.29
N ALA A 260 13.30 -4.06 -16.60
CA ALA A 260 14.38 -3.12 -16.32
C ALA A 260 14.62 -2.95 -14.81
N VAL A 261 13.55 -2.89 -14.02
CA VAL A 261 13.62 -2.87 -12.56
C VAL A 261 14.18 -4.20 -12.04
N ASN A 262 13.68 -5.33 -12.52
CA ASN A 262 14.15 -6.66 -12.11
C ASN A 262 15.65 -6.84 -12.38
N TYR A 263 16.09 -6.47 -13.59
CA TYR A 263 17.52 -6.42 -13.96
C TYR A 263 18.32 -5.51 -13.01
N TRP A 264 17.80 -4.31 -12.75
CA TRP A 264 18.48 -3.33 -11.91
C TRP A 264 18.68 -3.84 -10.48
N VAL A 265 17.67 -4.48 -9.88
CA VAL A 265 17.76 -5.08 -8.54
C VAL A 265 18.85 -6.15 -8.50
N GLY A 266 18.82 -7.11 -9.42
CA GLY A 266 19.81 -8.19 -9.47
C GLY A 266 21.25 -7.65 -9.62
N LYS A 267 21.44 -6.62 -10.43
CA LYS A 267 22.76 -5.97 -10.58
C LYS A 267 23.13 -5.05 -9.42
N THR A 268 22.18 -4.60 -8.62
CA THR A 268 22.43 -3.77 -7.44
C THR A 268 22.80 -4.63 -6.23
N ILE A 269 22.26 -5.85 -6.12
CA ILE A 269 22.57 -6.82 -5.06
C ILE A 269 23.21 -8.09 -5.65
N PRO A 270 24.45 -8.01 -6.19
CA PRO A 270 25.11 -9.15 -6.83
C PRO A 270 25.71 -10.16 -5.84
N ALA A 271 25.67 -9.90 -4.54
CA ALA A 271 26.30 -10.71 -3.51
C ALA A 271 25.33 -11.15 -2.41
N LEU A 272 25.64 -12.29 -1.79
CA LEU A 272 24.93 -12.78 -0.61
C LEU A 272 25.17 -11.88 0.59
N ALA A 273 24.18 -11.78 1.46
CA ALA A 273 24.23 -10.94 2.65
C ALA A 273 25.48 -11.20 3.52
N THR A 274 26.16 -10.13 3.93
CA THR A 274 27.30 -10.15 4.85
C THR A 274 27.24 -8.95 5.78
N GLY A 275 27.49 -9.17 7.07
CA GLY A 275 27.48 -8.08 8.06
C GLY A 275 26.06 -7.76 8.54
N ASP A 276 25.77 -6.46 8.66
CA ASP A 276 24.46 -5.96 9.09
C ASP A 276 23.38 -6.28 8.03
N ARG A 277 22.11 -6.30 8.46
CA ARG A 277 20.96 -6.65 7.63
C ARG A 277 19.99 -5.46 7.61
N PRO A 278 20.21 -4.46 6.74
CA PRO A 278 19.44 -3.22 6.78
C PRO A 278 18.05 -3.40 6.19
N GLY A 279 17.07 -2.68 6.75
CA GLY A 279 15.71 -2.57 6.20
C GLY A 279 15.42 -1.24 5.52
N GLN A 280 16.41 -0.36 5.35
CA GLN A 280 16.23 0.93 4.67
C GLN A 280 16.64 0.78 3.20
N PRO A 281 15.79 1.12 2.20
CA PRO A 281 16.13 0.88 0.80
C PRO A 281 17.43 1.54 0.35
N ASN A 282 17.74 2.74 0.85
CA ASN A 282 18.99 3.44 0.52
C ASN A 282 20.22 2.63 0.96
N VAL A 283 20.17 2.06 2.16
CA VAL A 283 21.28 1.29 2.74
C VAL A 283 21.40 -0.04 2.02
N VAL A 284 20.28 -0.72 1.78
CA VAL A 284 20.25 -1.95 0.98
C VAL A 284 20.88 -1.74 -0.40
N ALA A 285 20.48 -0.67 -1.09
CA ALA A 285 21.03 -0.35 -2.40
C ALA A 285 22.53 -0.03 -2.37
N HIS A 286 23.03 0.55 -1.27
CA HIS A 286 24.44 0.93 -1.08
C HIS A 286 25.34 -0.23 -0.66
N GLU A 287 24.81 -1.18 0.12
CA GLU A 287 25.58 -2.30 0.64
C GLU A 287 25.85 -3.37 -0.42
N HIS A 288 25.04 -3.42 -1.47
CA HIS A 288 25.19 -4.31 -2.62
C HIS A 288 25.22 -5.80 -2.28
N ASN A 289 24.66 -6.18 -1.14
CA ASN A 289 24.59 -7.55 -0.69
C ASN A 289 23.29 -7.79 0.09
N GLY A 290 22.72 -8.99 -0.01
CA GLY A 290 21.40 -9.25 0.55
C GLY A 290 20.93 -10.68 0.34
N PHE A 291 19.89 -11.06 1.10
CA PHE A 291 19.04 -12.22 0.80
C PHE A 291 17.63 -11.73 0.45
N CYS A 292 16.63 -12.61 0.56
CA CYS A 292 15.25 -12.33 0.19
C CYS A 292 14.70 -11.06 0.88
N GLY A 293 15.02 -10.83 2.17
CA GLY A 293 14.61 -9.61 2.89
C GLY A 293 15.05 -8.31 2.22
N GLU A 294 16.34 -8.15 1.95
CA GLU A 294 16.91 -6.96 1.31
C GLU A 294 16.47 -6.84 -0.15
N ILE A 295 16.44 -7.95 -0.89
CA ILE A 295 16.04 -7.95 -2.29
C ILE A 295 14.58 -7.53 -2.43
N HIS A 296 13.70 -8.02 -1.55
CA HIS A 296 12.30 -7.67 -1.52
C HIS A 296 12.07 -6.18 -1.16
N GLU A 297 12.78 -5.67 -0.15
CA GLU A 297 12.77 -4.26 0.23
C GLU A 297 13.14 -3.38 -0.98
N LEU A 298 14.27 -3.70 -1.61
CA LEU A 298 14.78 -2.93 -2.73
C LEU A 298 13.90 -3.05 -3.98
N SER A 299 13.36 -4.23 -4.25
CA SER A 299 12.45 -4.48 -5.38
C SER A 299 11.18 -3.65 -5.26
N THR A 300 10.55 -3.66 -4.09
CA THR A 300 9.34 -2.86 -3.85
C THR A 300 9.66 -1.37 -3.97
N ALA A 301 10.76 -0.90 -3.36
CA ALA A 301 11.17 0.50 -3.48
C ALA A 301 11.44 0.91 -4.93
N ALA A 302 12.14 0.08 -5.70
CA ALA A 302 12.49 0.35 -7.10
C ALA A 302 11.26 0.37 -8.01
N LEU A 303 10.34 -0.58 -7.86
CA LEU A 303 9.06 -0.59 -8.58
C LEU A 303 8.27 0.68 -8.28
N ARG A 304 8.11 1.04 -7.00
CA ARG A 304 7.37 2.25 -6.60
C ARG A 304 8.05 3.54 -7.05
N ALA A 305 9.38 3.60 -7.05
CA ALA A 305 10.13 4.73 -7.60
C ALA A 305 9.96 4.83 -9.13
N ALA A 306 9.78 3.70 -9.81
CA ALA A 306 9.46 3.61 -11.23
C ALA A 306 7.96 3.78 -11.52
N LEU A 307 7.15 4.24 -10.55
CA LEU A 307 5.69 4.38 -10.67
C LEU A 307 4.98 3.09 -11.11
N ILE A 308 5.49 1.93 -10.70
CA ILE A 308 4.83 0.64 -10.85
C ILE A 308 4.26 0.28 -9.47
N PRO A 309 2.93 0.12 -9.31
CA PRO A 309 2.36 -0.24 -8.02
C PRO A 309 2.88 -1.59 -7.59
N ALA A 310 3.46 -1.63 -6.39
CA ALA A 310 4.07 -2.84 -5.87
C ALA A 310 3.71 -3.06 -4.40
N VAL A 311 3.46 -4.31 -4.05
CA VAL A 311 3.11 -4.72 -2.69
C VAL A 311 4.09 -5.76 -2.16
N PRO A 312 4.57 -5.58 -0.92
CA PRO A 312 5.39 -6.57 -0.24
C PRO A 312 4.63 -7.86 0.09
N ILE A 313 5.16 -9.03 -0.27
CA ILE A 313 4.59 -10.34 0.07
C ILE A 313 5.47 -11.06 1.10
N ASN A 314 4.81 -11.62 2.11
CA ASN A 314 5.48 -12.28 3.22
C ASN A 314 4.96 -13.70 3.43
N CYS A 315 5.86 -14.68 3.31
CA CYS A 315 5.68 -16.07 3.71
C CYS A 315 6.52 -16.32 4.97
N LEU A 316 6.11 -15.65 6.07
CA LEU A 316 6.91 -15.59 7.31
C LEU A 316 7.11 -16.96 7.96
N GLY A 317 6.12 -17.84 7.88
CA GLY A 317 6.19 -19.18 8.48
C GLY A 317 7.31 -20.04 7.90
N GLU A 318 7.68 -19.78 6.64
CA GLU A 318 8.67 -20.57 5.91
C GLU A 318 9.83 -19.72 5.36
N ASP A 319 10.10 -18.58 6.01
CA ASP A 319 11.28 -17.73 5.79
C ASP A 319 11.51 -17.35 4.32
N HIS A 320 10.49 -16.75 3.68
CA HIS A 320 10.67 -16.16 2.36
C HIS A 320 9.75 -14.96 2.14
N VAL A 321 10.22 -14.04 1.31
CA VAL A 321 9.56 -12.79 0.98
C VAL A 321 9.97 -12.38 -0.43
N TRP A 322 9.06 -11.71 -1.13
CA TRP A 322 9.19 -11.17 -2.50
C TRP A 322 8.10 -10.11 -2.67
N CYS A 323 7.89 -9.53 -3.86
CA CYS A 323 6.81 -8.57 -4.06
C CYS A 323 5.87 -8.95 -5.21
N GLU A 324 4.73 -8.30 -5.30
CA GLU A 324 3.88 -8.33 -6.48
C GLU A 324 3.81 -6.94 -7.11
N PHE A 325 3.62 -6.86 -8.43
CA PHE A 325 3.28 -5.62 -9.13
C PHE A 325 1.84 -5.68 -9.67
N TRP A 326 1.20 -4.52 -9.86
CA TRP A 326 -0.18 -4.44 -10.31
C TRP A 326 -0.32 -4.11 -11.81
N GLU A 327 -1.09 -4.91 -12.54
CA GLU A 327 -1.59 -4.64 -13.90
C GLU A 327 -2.95 -5.35 -14.09
N ARG A 328 -4.07 -4.66 -13.86
CA ARG A 328 -5.44 -5.27 -13.88
C ARG A 328 -5.57 -6.51 -12.98
N GLY A 329 -4.68 -6.66 -12.00
CA GLY A 329 -4.47 -7.83 -11.16
C GLY A 329 -3.08 -7.76 -10.54
N TRP A 330 -2.82 -8.53 -9.49
CA TRP A 330 -1.47 -8.67 -8.96
C TRP A 330 -0.71 -9.74 -9.75
N HIS A 331 0.59 -9.53 -9.90
CA HIS A 331 1.52 -10.42 -10.60
C HIS A 331 2.78 -10.57 -9.75
N GLU A 332 3.25 -11.80 -9.58
CA GLU A 332 4.49 -12.10 -8.88
C GLU A 332 5.69 -11.33 -9.48
N PHE A 333 6.55 -10.80 -8.62
CA PHE A 333 7.85 -10.22 -8.95
C PHE A 333 8.90 -10.66 -7.94
N ASP A 334 9.89 -11.41 -8.41
CA ASP A 334 11.00 -11.85 -7.59
C ASP A 334 12.34 -11.82 -8.34
N GLU A 335 13.39 -11.49 -7.61
CA GLU A 335 14.78 -11.63 -8.03
C GLU A 335 15.50 -12.46 -6.97
N TRP A 336 16.32 -13.40 -7.43
CA TRP A 336 16.98 -14.36 -6.56
C TRP A 336 18.38 -13.91 -6.16
N TRP A 337 18.87 -14.54 -5.11
CA TRP A 337 20.13 -14.18 -4.47
C TRP A 337 21.29 -14.12 -5.46
N ALA A 338 22.13 -13.09 -5.29
CA ALA A 338 23.36 -12.90 -6.04
C ALA A 338 23.17 -12.93 -7.57
N ASP A 339 22.17 -12.19 -8.07
CA ASP A 339 21.86 -12.09 -9.52
C ASP A 339 21.59 -13.49 -10.13
N GLY A 340 20.92 -14.33 -9.34
CA GLY A 340 20.63 -15.74 -9.65
C GLY A 340 19.48 -15.96 -10.63
N GLY A 341 18.88 -14.88 -11.14
CA GLY A 341 17.67 -14.93 -11.96
C GLY A 341 16.46 -14.49 -11.16
N GLY A 342 15.26 -14.90 -11.58
CA GLY A 342 14.04 -14.52 -10.87
C GLY A 342 12.79 -15.17 -11.45
N SER A 343 11.65 -14.66 -11.01
CA SER A 343 10.32 -15.05 -11.50
C SER A 343 9.44 -13.82 -11.67
N ILE A 344 8.82 -13.72 -12.84
CA ILE A 344 7.83 -12.69 -13.17
C ILE A 344 6.54 -13.39 -13.56
N ASP A 345 5.47 -13.09 -12.83
CA ASP A 345 4.11 -13.58 -13.06
C ASP A 345 4.00 -15.13 -13.05
N ASN A 346 4.69 -15.83 -12.14
CA ASN A 346 4.55 -17.29 -11.96
C ASN A 346 4.21 -17.66 -10.50
N PHE A 347 2.95 -17.50 -10.09
CA PHE A 347 2.50 -17.84 -8.73
C PHE A 347 2.80 -19.27 -8.26
N ASP A 348 3.07 -20.20 -9.18
CA ASP A 348 3.43 -21.57 -8.87
C ASP A 348 4.90 -21.76 -8.46
N GLU A 349 5.75 -20.74 -8.59
CA GLU A 349 7.22 -20.85 -8.49
C GLU A 349 7.67 -21.51 -7.19
N TYR A 350 7.13 -21.09 -6.05
CA TYR A 350 7.60 -21.57 -4.76
C TYR A 350 6.94 -22.90 -4.36
N ARG A 351 5.61 -22.93 -4.31
CA ARG A 351 4.87 -24.10 -3.82
C ARG A 351 5.07 -25.31 -4.72
N TYR A 352 4.98 -25.10 -6.04
CA TYR A 352 4.96 -26.17 -7.03
C TYR A 352 6.27 -26.27 -7.83
N GLY A 353 6.95 -25.14 -8.09
CA GLY A 353 8.26 -25.13 -8.74
C GLY A 353 9.36 -25.62 -7.80
N TRP A 354 9.49 -25.02 -6.62
CA TRP A 354 10.52 -25.37 -5.64
C TRP A 354 10.10 -26.51 -4.71
N ASN A 355 8.86 -26.99 -4.81
CA ASN A 355 8.25 -27.95 -3.88
C ASN A 355 8.30 -27.46 -2.42
N LYS A 356 8.23 -26.14 -2.22
CA LYS A 356 8.23 -25.56 -0.90
C LYS A 356 6.94 -25.91 -0.17
N ILE A 357 7.02 -26.22 1.12
CA ILE A 357 5.84 -26.28 1.99
C ILE A 357 5.55 -24.84 2.39
N MET A 358 4.32 -24.37 2.18
CA MET A 358 3.90 -23.00 2.47
C MET A 358 2.55 -23.04 3.18
N SER A 359 2.38 -22.20 4.19
CA SER A 359 1.16 -22.18 5.01
C SER A 359 0.25 -21.00 4.69
N ALA A 360 0.70 -19.78 5.01
CA ALA A 360 -0.04 -18.56 4.82
C ALA A 360 0.86 -17.45 4.28
N LEU A 361 0.29 -16.61 3.42
CA LEU A 361 0.96 -15.51 2.79
C LEU A 361 0.20 -14.22 2.98
N PHE A 362 0.93 -13.15 3.30
CA PHE A 362 0.34 -11.85 3.57
C PHE A 362 1.01 -10.75 2.77
N ALA A 363 0.19 -9.89 2.21
CA ALA A 363 0.61 -8.62 1.64
C ALA A 363 0.61 -7.53 2.72
N LEU A 364 1.58 -6.61 2.66
CA LEU A 364 1.74 -5.53 3.64
C LEU A 364 1.38 -4.16 3.04
N LYS A 365 0.55 -3.39 3.76
CA LYS A 365 0.26 -1.99 3.44
C LYS A 365 1.10 -1.05 4.29
N GLY A 366 1.32 0.18 3.79
CA GLY A 366 2.14 1.19 4.49
C GLY A 366 1.56 1.70 5.82
N ASP A 367 0.28 1.40 6.12
CA ASP A 367 -0.35 1.62 7.42
C ASP A 367 -0.05 0.49 8.44
N SER A 368 0.85 -0.43 8.09
CA SER A 368 1.19 -1.65 8.86
C SER A 368 0.07 -2.70 8.96
N SER A 369 -1.05 -2.52 8.25
CA SER A 369 -2.04 -3.59 8.13
C SER A 369 -1.66 -4.58 7.04
N ILE A 370 -2.21 -5.78 7.15
CA ILE A 370 -1.93 -6.89 6.22
C ILE A 370 -3.24 -7.43 5.62
N TYR A 371 -3.14 -8.08 4.47
CA TYR A 371 -4.23 -8.87 3.89
C TYR A 371 -3.70 -10.20 3.36
N ASP A 372 -4.54 -11.23 3.39
CA ASP A 372 -4.19 -12.57 2.91
C ASP A 372 -4.07 -12.57 1.38
N VAL A 373 -3.02 -13.24 0.88
CA VAL A 373 -2.79 -13.50 -0.55
C VAL A 373 -2.48 -14.97 -0.79
N THR A 374 -2.84 -15.84 0.15
CA THR A 374 -2.51 -17.28 0.10
C THR A 374 -3.09 -17.93 -1.16
N GLU A 375 -4.26 -17.48 -1.59
CA GLU A 375 -4.94 -17.98 -2.78
C GLU A 375 -4.23 -17.69 -4.11
N HIS A 376 -3.31 -16.72 -4.14
CA HIS A 376 -2.50 -16.49 -5.33
C HIS A 376 -1.54 -17.67 -5.57
N TYR A 377 -0.92 -18.20 -4.50
CA TYR A 377 0.22 -19.14 -4.57
C TYR A 377 -0.11 -20.60 -4.22
N ILE A 378 -1.31 -20.86 -3.69
CA ILE A 378 -1.75 -22.21 -3.31
C ILE A 378 -3.09 -22.50 -3.98
N HIS A 379 -3.12 -23.53 -4.82
CA HIS A 379 -4.33 -23.96 -5.53
C HIS A 379 -5.43 -24.35 -4.54
N GLU A 380 -6.69 -24.20 -4.94
CA GLU A 380 -7.85 -24.41 -4.07
C GLU A 380 -7.87 -25.78 -3.42
N GLU A 381 -7.51 -26.83 -4.16
CA GLU A 381 -7.45 -28.21 -3.72
C GLU A 381 -6.38 -28.50 -2.64
N ASP A 382 -5.36 -27.65 -2.56
CA ASP A 382 -4.23 -27.81 -1.64
C ASP A 382 -4.33 -26.91 -0.40
N ARG A 383 -5.33 -26.01 -0.36
CA ARG A 383 -5.59 -25.14 0.78
C ARG A 383 -6.29 -25.93 1.88
N GLY A 384 -5.76 -25.84 3.11
CA GLY A 384 -6.40 -26.43 4.27
C GLY A 384 -7.55 -25.56 4.79
N ASP A 385 -8.69 -26.17 5.10
CA ASP A 385 -9.79 -25.49 5.79
C ASP A 385 -9.38 -25.15 7.24
N VAL A 386 -9.16 -23.87 7.53
CA VAL A 386 -9.07 -23.38 8.92
C VAL A 386 -10.48 -23.05 9.38
N LYS A 387 -11.10 -23.96 10.15
CA LYS A 387 -12.34 -23.63 10.87
C LYS A 387 -11.99 -22.70 12.03
N VAL A 388 -12.32 -21.42 11.89
CA VAL A 388 -12.20 -20.40 12.95
C VAL A 388 -13.40 -20.48 13.89
#